data_AF-A0A6I4TH54-F1
#
_entry.id   AF-A0A6I4TH54-F1
#
_cell.length_a   1.000
_cell.length_b   1.000
_cell.length_c   1.000
_cell.angle_alpha   90.00
_cell.angle_beta   90.00
_cell.angle_gamma   90.00
#
_symmetry.space_group_name_H-M   'P 1'
#
loop_
_entity.id
_entity.type
_entity.pdbx_description
1 polymer ?
#
loop_
_entity_poly.entity_id
_entity_poly.type
_entity_poly.pdbx_seq_one_letter_code
_entity_poly.pdbx_strand_id
1 'polypeptide(L)'
;MRFHYTLAFSEAKSEYEAAMREYATFDENDDGAEDRAGKRLDAADAVFWSTPAYTPMELITKMVANDSRGAGLDNGFLTTDQICADLHRMQRCASSQPIQERFDAWRAGEVRLEAAQEQEDIDAACNASVELYQALAETPCTTPGDFIIKQYIRLRSTNGHWCVTSTKKAGTANLWDIQVDDHEHEATLETIDKQTTYRDIADTDIGRNLLAYGRTDFDPEAWMETADRIGFKVGLHQQQDGSWGFGWPCTSDGDPDPRLRRERDRLMEIVNFPFDGDKSRIRALADVIRLRWPQLMYSNPLAPAEEMEAA
;
A
#
# COMPACT_ATOMS: atom_id res chain seq x y z
N MET A 1 -20.40 -9.49 -2.33
CA MET A 1 -19.62 -10.41 -1.47
C MET A 1 -19.58 -9.79 -0.08
N ARG A 2 -20.12 -10.46 0.96
CA ARG A 2 -20.12 -9.93 2.35
C ARG A 2 -18.97 -10.59 3.11
N PHE A 3 -17.84 -9.90 3.24
CA PHE A 3 -16.75 -10.33 4.11
C PHE A 3 -17.14 -9.97 5.55
N HIS A 4 -17.43 -10.97 6.40
CA HIS A 4 -17.84 -10.73 7.79
C HIS A 4 -16.65 -10.72 8.75
N TYR A 5 -15.74 -11.70 8.67
CA TYR A 5 -14.51 -11.76 9.48
C TYR A 5 -13.42 -12.50 8.70
N THR A 6 -12.16 -12.07 8.84
CA THR A 6 -10.96 -12.85 8.48
C THR A 6 -10.76 -13.99 9.47
N LEU A 7 -10.04 -15.05 9.05
CA LEU A 7 -9.79 -16.21 9.91
C LEU A 7 -9.05 -15.82 11.19
N ALA A 8 -7.96 -15.06 11.05
CA ALA A 8 -7.14 -14.59 12.17
C ALA A 8 -7.97 -13.76 13.17
N PHE A 9 -8.81 -12.85 12.68
CA PHE A 9 -9.70 -12.08 13.55
C PHE A 9 -10.76 -12.95 14.23
N SER A 10 -11.32 -13.93 13.51
CA SER A 10 -12.32 -14.86 14.06
C SER A 10 -11.73 -15.70 15.20
N GLU A 11 -10.49 -16.18 15.05
CA GLU A 11 -9.78 -16.93 16.09
C GLU A 11 -9.49 -16.06 17.31
N ALA A 12 -8.93 -14.87 17.10
CA ALA A 12 -8.63 -13.92 18.17
C ALA A 12 -9.89 -13.48 18.94
N LYS A 13 -10.98 -13.20 18.22
CA LYS A 13 -12.30 -12.88 18.79
C LYS A 13 -12.84 -14.03 19.64
N SER A 14 -12.74 -15.25 19.16
CA SER A 14 -13.27 -16.43 19.86
C SER A 14 -12.54 -16.68 21.18
N GLU A 15 -11.21 -16.55 21.18
CA GLU A 15 -10.41 -16.70 22.40
C GLU A 15 -10.68 -15.57 23.40
N TYR A 16 -10.78 -14.32 22.92
CA TYR A 16 -11.17 -13.19 23.76
C TYR A 16 -12.55 -13.37 24.41
N GLU A 17 -13.56 -13.78 23.64
CA GLU A 17 -14.91 -14.03 24.16
C GLU A 17 -14.95 -15.20 25.15
N ALA A 18 -14.11 -16.22 24.95
CA ALA A 18 -13.98 -17.34 25.88
C ALA A 18 -13.34 -16.90 27.20
N ALA A 19 -12.23 -16.15 27.13
CA ALA A 19 -11.53 -15.64 28.31
C ALA A 19 -12.39 -14.63 29.11
N MET A 20 -13.12 -13.75 28.42
CA MET A 20 -14.08 -12.83 29.05
C MET A 20 -15.19 -13.59 29.80
N ARG A 21 -15.71 -14.68 29.22
CA ARG A 21 -16.72 -15.52 29.87
C ARG A 21 -16.16 -16.18 31.12
N GLU A 22 -14.97 -16.75 31.03
CA GLU A 22 -14.30 -17.40 32.17
C GLU A 22 -14.03 -16.40 33.30
N TYR A 23 -13.54 -15.20 32.99
CA TYR A 23 -13.33 -14.14 33.96
C TYR A 23 -14.64 -13.64 34.60
N ALA A 24 -15.75 -13.68 33.88
CA ALA A 24 -17.05 -13.31 34.43
C ALA A 24 -17.69 -14.41 35.30
N THR A 25 -17.21 -15.66 35.22
CA THR A 25 -17.87 -16.83 35.84
C THR A 25 -16.93 -17.72 36.64
N PHE A 26 -15.79 -17.21 37.11
CA PHE A 26 -14.88 -18.02 37.93
C PHE A 26 -15.55 -18.42 39.26
N ASP A 27 -15.16 -19.57 39.79
CA ASP A 27 -15.64 -20.02 41.10
C ASP A 27 -14.92 -19.23 42.20
N GLU A 28 -15.64 -18.35 42.88
CA GLU A 28 -15.12 -17.57 44.01
C GLU A 28 -14.62 -18.46 45.17
N ASN A 29 -14.98 -19.74 45.18
CA ASN A 29 -14.54 -20.71 46.20
C ASN A 29 -13.23 -21.43 45.83
N ASP A 30 -12.70 -21.21 44.63
CA ASP A 30 -11.41 -21.77 44.16
C ASP A 30 -10.30 -20.73 44.34
N ASP A 31 -9.45 -20.97 45.35
CA ASP A 31 -8.31 -20.11 45.65
C ASP A 31 -7.39 -19.95 44.41
N GLY A 32 -7.37 -18.73 43.88
CA GLY A 32 -6.57 -18.36 42.71
C GLY A 32 -7.24 -18.58 41.35
N ALA A 33 -8.53 -18.92 41.29
CA ALA A 33 -9.29 -18.96 40.03
C ALA A 33 -9.37 -17.58 39.37
N GLU A 34 -9.55 -16.53 40.16
CA GLU A 34 -9.54 -15.13 39.69
C GLU A 34 -8.20 -14.76 39.02
N ASP A 35 -7.06 -15.07 39.65
CA ASP A 35 -5.72 -14.78 39.11
C ASP A 35 -5.43 -15.55 37.81
N ARG A 36 -5.90 -16.81 37.71
CA ARG A 36 -5.77 -17.61 36.48
C ARG A 36 -6.64 -17.05 35.35
N ALA A 37 -7.90 -16.74 35.64
CA ALA A 37 -8.84 -16.18 34.66
C ALA A 37 -8.38 -14.78 34.20
N GLY A 38 -7.87 -13.96 35.12
CA GLY A 38 -7.31 -12.64 34.82
C GLY A 38 -6.10 -12.73 33.89
N LYS A 39 -5.12 -13.60 34.18
CA LYS A 39 -3.95 -13.80 33.30
C LYS A 39 -4.33 -14.31 31.91
N ARG A 40 -5.32 -15.20 31.82
CA ARG A 40 -5.82 -15.67 30.52
C ARG A 40 -6.50 -14.55 29.75
N LEU A 41 -7.33 -13.75 30.44
CA LEU A 41 -7.99 -12.60 29.84
C LEU A 41 -6.97 -11.59 29.32
N ASP A 42 -5.94 -11.24 30.09
CA ASP A 42 -4.88 -10.32 29.66
C ASP A 42 -4.16 -10.80 28.39
N ALA A 43 -3.85 -12.10 28.32
CA ALA A 43 -3.21 -12.69 27.15
C ALA A 43 -4.13 -12.68 25.91
N ALA A 44 -5.39 -13.10 26.06
CA ALA A 44 -6.37 -13.12 24.99
C ALA A 44 -6.69 -11.70 24.49
N ASP A 45 -6.72 -10.73 25.41
CA ASP A 45 -6.94 -9.34 25.14
C ASP A 45 -5.82 -8.73 24.29
N ALA A 46 -4.56 -8.94 24.69
CA ALA A 46 -3.41 -8.49 23.93
C ALA A 46 -3.44 -9.01 22.48
N VAL A 47 -3.82 -10.28 22.27
CA VAL A 47 -3.95 -10.89 20.94
C VAL A 47 -5.12 -10.31 20.15
N PHE A 48 -6.29 -10.13 20.78
CA PHE A 48 -7.47 -9.56 20.12
C PHE A 48 -7.25 -8.13 19.63
N TRP A 49 -6.68 -7.26 20.47
CA TRP A 49 -6.42 -5.87 20.06
C TRP A 49 -5.32 -5.78 19.02
N SER A 50 -4.22 -6.54 19.18
CA SER A 50 -3.11 -6.49 18.22
C SER A 50 -3.47 -7.08 16.85
N THR A 51 -4.40 -8.04 16.77
CA THR A 51 -4.90 -8.59 15.49
C THR A 51 -5.60 -7.50 14.66
N PRO A 52 -5.10 -7.12 13.46
CA PRO A 52 -5.70 -6.03 12.68
C PRO A 52 -7.15 -6.31 12.23
N ALA A 53 -7.98 -5.28 12.17
CA ALA A 53 -9.29 -5.33 11.52
C ALA A 53 -9.17 -4.91 10.04
N TYR A 54 -9.62 -5.76 9.13
CA TYR A 54 -9.56 -5.54 7.68
C TYR A 54 -10.93 -5.27 7.05
N THR A 55 -12.01 -5.49 7.80
CA THR A 55 -13.39 -5.32 7.36
C THR A 55 -14.15 -4.38 8.32
N PRO A 56 -15.23 -3.71 7.85
CA PRO A 56 -16.06 -2.88 8.72
C PRO A 56 -16.67 -3.64 9.89
N MET A 57 -16.97 -4.92 9.73
CA MET A 57 -17.58 -5.73 10.79
C MET A 57 -16.57 -6.07 11.90
N GLU A 58 -15.32 -6.34 11.55
CA GLU A 58 -14.22 -6.52 12.50
C GLU A 58 -13.96 -5.24 13.30
N LEU A 59 -13.94 -4.09 12.62
CA LEU A 59 -13.79 -2.80 13.29
C LEU A 59 -14.95 -2.52 14.25
N ILE A 60 -16.20 -2.71 13.79
CA ILE A 60 -17.38 -2.56 14.65
C ILE A 60 -17.29 -3.49 15.86
N THR A 61 -16.80 -4.72 15.68
CA THR A 61 -16.63 -5.68 16.79
C THR A 61 -15.63 -5.15 17.82
N LYS A 62 -14.50 -4.60 17.37
CA LYS A 62 -13.54 -3.94 18.27
C LYS A 62 -14.15 -2.71 18.95
N MET A 63 -14.89 -1.88 18.22
CA MET A 63 -15.55 -0.70 18.81
C MET A 63 -16.57 -1.09 19.90
N VAL A 64 -17.37 -2.13 19.67
CA VAL A 64 -18.33 -2.67 20.65
C VAL A 64 -17.61 -3.27 21.85
N ALA A 65 -16.51 -4.00 21.63
CA ALA A 65 -15.69 -4.54 22.71
C ALA A 65 -15.05 -3.43 23.55
N ASN A 66 -14.61 -2.33 22.92
CA ASN A 66 -14.06 -1.16 23.61
C ASN A 66 -15.13 -0.44 24.45
N ASP A 67 -16.32 -0.24 23.89
CA ASP A 67 -17.46 0.38 24.59
C ASP A 67 -17.89 -0.46 25.81
N SER A 68 -17.91 -1.78 25.67
CA SER A 68 -18.29 -2.72 26.74
C SER A 68 -17.30 -2.78 27.91
N ARG A 69 -16.07 -2.27 27.75
CA ARG A 69 -15.04 -2.29 28.81
C ARG A 69 -15.22 -1.22 29.88
N GLY A 70 -15.98 -0.16 29.60
CA GLY A 70 -16.19 0.95 30.53
C GLY A 70 -14.89 1.73 30.87
N ALA A 71 -15.04 2.88 31.53
CA ALA A 71 -13.94 3.80 31.84
C ALA A 71 -12.94 3.31 32.93
N GLY A 72 -13.00 2.03 33.33
CA GLY A 72 -12.32 1.50 34.53
C GLY A 72 -11.12 0.59 34.30
N LEU A 73 -10.79 0.24 33.05
CA LEU A 73 -9.58 -0.53 32.72
C LEU A 73 -8.52 0.43 32.14
N ASP A 74 -7.39 0.59 32.83
CA ASP A 74 -6.33 1.59 32.61
C ASP A 74 -5.64 1.58 31.21
N ASN A 75 -6.10 0.75 30.26
CA ASN A 75 -5.53 0.59 28.91
C ASN A 75 -6.35 1.24 27.78
N GLY A 76 -7.40 2.03 28.10
CA GLY A 76 -8.31 2.61 27.09
C GLY A 76 -7.66 3.50 26.02
N PHE A 77 -6.48 4.06 26.29
CA PHE A 77 -5.69 4.82 25.30
C PHE A 77 -5.07 3.90 24.23
N LEU A 78 -4.48 2.77 24.62
CA LEU A 78 -3.82 1.83 23.70
C LEU A 78 -4.82 1.12 22.78
N THR A 79 -6.04 0.83 23.27
CA THR A 79 -7.10 0.21 22.47
C THR A 79 -7.72 1.19 21.47
N THR A 80 -7.84 2.47 21.84
CA THR A 80 -8.34 3.53 20.94
C THR A 80 -7.35 3.83 19.83
N ASP A 81 -6.04 3.90 20.13
CA ASP A 81 -5.00 4.07 19.12
C ASP A 81 -5.01 2.93 18.09
N GLN A 82 -5.27 1.71 18.55
CA GLN A 82 -5.36 0.55 17.67
C GLN A 82 -6.62 0.56 16.80
N ILE A 83 -7.77 1.03 17.32
CA ILE A 83 -8.98 1.27 16.52
C ILE A 83 -8.75 2.36 15.48
N CYS A 84 -8.05 3.46 15.84
CA CYS A 84 -7.64 4.49 14.89
C CYS A 84 -6.70 3.92 13.82
N ALA A 85 -5.72 3.10 14.20
CA ALA A 85 -4.85 2.41 13.26
C ALA A 85 -5.63 1.47 12.32
N ASP A 86 -6.63 0.75 12.82
CA ASP A 86 -7.51 -0.10 12.00
C ASP A 86 -8.40 0.73 11.06
N LEU A 87 -8.97 1.85 11.53
CA LEU A 87 -9.69 2.82 10.69
C LEU A 87 -8.79 3.33 9.56
N HIS A 88 -7.53 3.69 9.86
CA HIS A 88 -6.56 4.10 8.86
C HIS A 88 -6.19 2.97 7.90
N ARG A 89 -6.04 1.73 8.39
CA ARG A 89 -5.82 0.52 7.56
C ARG A 89 -7.01 0.18 6.69
N MET A 90 -8.23 0.58 7.05
CA MET A 90 -9.43 0.40 6.23
C MET A 90 -9.64 1.55 5.25
N GLN A 91 -9.20 2.77 5.59
CA GLN A 91 -9.11 3.90 4.65
C GLN A 91 -8.09 3.60 3.55
N ARG A 92 -7.02 2.90 3.90
CA ARG A 92 -6.07 2.31 2.94
C ARG A 92 -6.70 1.02 2.45
N CYS A 93 -6.78 0.77 1.16
CA CYS A 93 -7.20 -0.56 0.72
C CYS A 93 -6.05 -1.55 0.92
N ALA A 94 -5.54 -1.74 2.14
CA ALA A 94 -4.37 -2.57 2.42
C ALA A 94 -4.63 -4.02 2.00
N SER A 95 -3.67 -4.64 1.33
CA SER A 95 -3.76 -6.06 0.96
C SER A 95 -3.38 -6.96 2.14
N SER A 96 -3.92 -8.17 2.12
CA SER A 96 -3.56 -9.22 3.07
C SER A 96 -2.18 -9.79 2.75
N GLN A 97 -1.48 -10.25 3.78
CA GLN A 97 -0.17 -10.88 3.64
C GLN A 97 -0.15 -12.03 2.60
N PRO A 98 -1.12 -12.97 2.58
CA PRO A 98 -1.10 -14.05 1.59
C PRO A 98 -1.17 -13.54 0.13
N ILE A 99 -1.96 -12.49 -0.14
CA ILE A 99 -2.02 -11.90 -1.48
C ILE A 99 -0.72 -11.16 -1.81
N GLN A 100 -0.11 -10.46 -0.84
CA GLN A 100 1.18 -9.80 -1.04
C GLN A 100 2.27 -10.80 -1.43
N GLU A 101 2.42 -11.90 -0.69
CA GLU A 101 3.41 -12.94 -0.99
C GLU A 101 3.22 -13.53 -2.39
N ARG A 102 1.97 -13.79 -2.79
CA ARG A 102 1.64 -14.28 -4.14
C ARG A 102 1.90 -13.24 -5.21
N PHE A 103 1.61 -11.98 -4.93
CA PHE A 103 1.84 -10.88 -5.87
C PHE A 103 3.33 -10.65 -6.10
N ASP A 104 4.14 -10.65 -5.04
CA ASP A 104 5.58 -10.53 -5.14
C ASP A 104 6.22 -11.70 -5.90
N ALA A 105 5.73 -12.93 -5.67
CA ALA A 105 6.17 -14.11 -6.41
C ALA A 105 5.81 -14.01 -7.90
N TRP A 106 4.57 -13.64 -8.22
CA TRP A 106 4.15 -13.40 -9.60
C TRP A 106 4.98 -12.32 -10.27
N ARG A 107 5.22 -11.19 -9.59
CA ARG A 107 6.07 -10.09 -10.07
C ARG A 107 7.49 -10.55 -10.39
N ALA A 108 8.10 -11.38 -9.53
CA ALA A 108 9.42 -11.94 -9.77
C ALA A 108 9.43 -12.89 -10.99
N GLY A 109 8.35 -13.66 -11.17
CA GLY A 109 8.14 -14.49 -12.36
C GLY A 109 8.07 -13.67 -13.65
N GLU A 110 7.36 -12.53 -13.62
CA GLU A 110 7.28 -11.59 -14.75
C GLU A 110 8.66 -11.03 -15.12
N VAL A 111 9.44 -10.57 -14.14
CA VAL A 111 10.82 -10.10 -14.37
C VAL A 111 11.69 -11.18 -14.99
N ARG A 112 11.53 -12.44 -14.56
CA ARG A 112 12.27 -13.56 -15.13
C ARG A 112 11.86 -13.84 -16.58
N LEU A 113 10.57 -13.85 -16.88
CA LEU A 113 10.10 -14.01 -18.26
C LEU A 113 10.63 -12.89 -19.16
N GLU A 114 10.70 -11.65 -18.66
CA GLU A 114 11.26 -10.54 -19.41
C GLU A 114 12.76 -10.67 -19.68
N ALA A 115 13.49 -11.37 -18.81
CA ALA A 115 14.92 -11.62 -18.93
C ALA A 115 15.26 -12.83 -19.81
N ALA A 116 14.29 -13.72 -20.08
CA ALA A 116 14.48 -14.89 -20.93
C ALA A 116 14.82 -14.48 -22.37
N GLN A 117 15.85 -15.12 -22.94
CA GLN A 117 16.36 -14.78 -24.28
C GLN A 117 16.21 -15.92 -25.28
N GLU A 118 16.17 -17.17 -24.81
CA GLU A 118 16.04 -18.37 -25.63
C GLU A 118 14.62 -18.91 -25.58
N GLN A 119 14.11 -19.45 -26.69
CA GLN A 119 12.71 -19.89 -26.79
C GLN A 119 12.31 -20.91 -25.71
N GLU A 120 13.21 -21.85 -25.39
CA GLU A 120 12.95 -22.87 -24.36
C GLU A 120 12.82 -22.25 -22.95
N ASP A 121 13.63 -21.24 -22.64
CA ASP A 121 13.56 -20.49 -21.38
C ASP A 121 12.34 -19.57 -21.35
N ILE A 122 11.95 -18.98 -22.48
CA ILE A 122 10.71 -18.20 -22.63
C ILE A 122 9.49 -19.08 -22.33
N ASP A 123 9.41 -20.26 -22.94
CA ASP A 123 8.29 -21.18 -22.73
C ASP A 123 8.22 -21.64 -21.26
N ALA A 124 9.37 -21.95 -20.64
CA ALA A 124 9.45 -22.32 -19.23
C ALA A 124 9.03 -21.18 -18.29
N ALA A 125 9.54 -19.96 -18.54
CA ALA A 125 9.20 -18.78 -17.73
C ALA A 125 7.73 -18.34 -17.91
N CYS A 126 7.16 -18.54 -19.10
CA CYS A 126 5.76 -18.25 -19.39
C CYS A 126 4.84 -19.18 -18.59
N ASN A 127 5.12 -20.49 -18.63
CA ASN A 127 4.38 -21.48 -17.83
C ASN A 127 4.47 -21.17 -16.33
N ALA A 128 5.66 -20.84 -15.84
CA ALA A 128 5.85 -20.46 -14.43
C ALA A 128 5.06 -19.20 -14.06
N SER A 129 5.01 -18.18 -14.92
CA SER A 129 4.22 -16.98 -14.65
C SER A 129 2.71 -17.27 -14.65
N VAL A 130 2.23 -18.13 -15.56
CA VAL A 130 0.82 -18.57 -15.57
C VAL A 130 0.46 -19.31 -14.28
N GLU A 131 1.31 -20.19 -13.79
CA GLU A 131 1.11 -20.89 -12.51
C GLU A 131 1.04 -19.91 -11.33
N LEU A 132 1.93 -18.90 -11.31
CA LEU A 132 1.95 -17.87 -10.27
C LEU A 132 0.69 -16.98 -10.32
N TYR A 133 0.23 -16.63 -11.53
CA TYR A 133 -1.04 -15.94 -11.73
C TYR A 133 -2.23 -16.75 -11.21
N GLN A 134 -2.28 -18.04 -11.54
CA GLN A 134 -3.34 -18.95 -11.05
C GLN A 134 -3.33 -19.02 -9.53
N ALA A 135 -2.17 -19.21 -8.91
CA ALA A 135 -2.05 -19.24 -7.45
C ALA A 135 -2.54 -17.95 -6.79
N LEU A 136 -2.22 -16.78 -7.38
CA LEU A 136 -2.73 -15.50 -6.91
C LEU A 136 -4.25 -15.39 -7.10
N ALA A 137 -4.77 -15.79 -8.25
CA ALA A 137 -6.20 -15.73 -8.56
C ALA A 137 -7.03 -16.63 -7.63
N GLU A 138 -6.50 -17.79 -7.25
CA GLU A 138 -7.13 -18.75 -6.34
C GLU A 138 -7.06 -18.34 -4.87
N THR A 139 -6.10 -17.50 -4.49
CA THR A 139 -5.95 -17.04 -3.10
C THR A 139 -7.19 -16.25 -2.65
N PRO A 140 -7.86 -16.58 -1.53
CA PRO A 140 -9.09 -15.88 -1.13
C PRO A 140 -8.88 -14.38 -0.95
N CYS A 141 -9.79 -13.55 -1.48
CA CYS A 141 -9.82 -12.13 -1.15
C CYS A 141 -10.39 -11.95 0.26
N THR A 142 -9.71 -11.19 1.10
CA THR A 142 -10.11 -10.89 2.47
C THR A 142 -10.19 -9.39 2.74
N THR A 143 -9.55 -8.58 1.90
CA THR A 143 -9.49 -7.12 2.00
C THR A 143 -9.89 -6.45 0.68
N PRO A 144 -10.27 -5.15 0.69
CA PRO A 144 -10.39 -4.37 -0.53
C PRO A 144 -9.09 -4.31 -1.35
N GLY A 145 -7.92 -4.33 -0.70
CA GLY A 145 -6.61 -4.38 -1.36
C GLY A 145 -6.40 -5.64 -2.18
N ASP A 146 -6.84 -6.78 -1.65
CA ASP A 146 -6.77 -8.06 -2.36
C ASP A 146 -7.55 -8.00 -3.67
N PHE A 147 -8.75 -7.39 -3.62
CA PHE A 147 -9.58 -7.19 -4.79
C PHE A 147 -8.90 -6.28 -5.82
N ILE A 148 -8.32 -5.16 -5.38
CA ILE A 148 -7.61 -4.20 -6.24
C ILE A 148 -6.43 -4.87 -6.95
N ILE A 149 -5.60 -5.62 -6.23
CA ILE A 149 -4.46 -6.36 -6.82
C ILE A 149 -4.94 -7.32 -7.90
N LYS A 150 -6.01 -8.08 -7.63
CA LYS A 150 -6.56 -9.02 -8.62
C LYS A 150 -7.15 -8.32 -9.83
N GLN A 151 -7.89 -7.22 -9.65
CA GLN A 151 -8.42 -6.46 -10.77
C GLN A 151 -7.29 -5.85 -11.60
N TYR A 152 -6.25 -5.35 -10.95
CA TYR A 152 -5.07 -4.81 -11.61
C TYR A 152 -4.40 -5.88 -12.50
N ILE A 153 -4.14 -7.09 -11.99
CA ILE A 153 -3.53 -8.17 -12.78
C ILE A 153 -4.48 -8.69 -13.86
N ARG A 154 -5.79 -8.75 -13.60
CA ARG A 154 -6.78 -9.06 -14.63
C ARG A 154 -6.68 -8.06 -15.79
N LEU A 155 -6.72 -6.76 -15.49
CA LEU A 155 -6.60 -5.71 -16.52
C LEU A 155 -5.31 -5.85 -17.32
N ARG A 156 -4.19 -6.14 -16.65
CA ARG A 156 -2.90 -6.41 -17.29
C ARG A 156 -2.97 -7.56 -18.30
N SER A 157 -3.54 -8.69 -17.88
CA SER A 157 -3.70 -9.86 -18.76
C SER A 157 -4.65 -9.63 -19.93
N THR A 158 -5.63 -8.72 -19.79
CA THR A 158 -6.65 -8.43 -20.83
C THR A 158 -6.29 -7.29 -21.79
N ASN A 159 -5.30 -6.45 -21.48
CA ASN A 159 -4.91 -5.28 -22.30
C ASN A 159 -3.58 -5.45 -23.02
N GLY A 160 -2.98 -6.63 -22.96
CA GLY A 160 -1.73 -6.88 -23.64
C GLY A 160 -1.54 -8.36 -23.84
N HIS A 161 -1.66 -8.80 -25.08
CA HIS A 161 -0.72 -9.81 -25.55
C HIS A 161 0.67 -9.40 -25.07
N TRP A 162 1.33 -10.33 -24.38
CA TRP A 162 2.64 -10.27 -23.76
C TRP A 162 3.75 -9.74 -24.69
N CYS A 163 3.69 -8.46 -25.06
CA CYS A 163 4.61 -7.83 -26.01
C CYS A 163 5.49 -6.84 -25.24
N VAL A 164 6.26 -7.39 -24.30
CA VAL A 164 7.36 -6.73 -23.57
C VAL A 164 8.27 -5.90 -24.50
N THR A 165 8.35 -6.28 -25.78
CA THR A 165 9.13 -5.61 -26.84
C THR A 165 8.61 -4.22 -27.23
N SER A 166 7.32 -3.89 -27.10
CA SER A 166 6.82 -2.53 -27.36
C SER A 166 7.08 -1.60 -26.17
N THR A 167 6.92 -2.12 -24.94
CA THR A 167 7.19 -1.40 -23.68
C THR A 167 8.69 -1.08 -23.50
N LYS A 168 9.59 -2.02 -23.89
CA LYS A 168 11.05 -1.85 -23.83
C LYS A 168 11.61 -0.77 -24.78
N LYS A 169 10.97 -0.51 -25.94
CA LYS A 169 11.47 0.46 -26.94
C LYS A 169 11.35 1.93 -26.52
N ALA A 170 10.51 2.25 -25.55
CA ALA A 170 10.23 3.62 -25.11
C ALA A 170 11.09 4.09 -23.91
N GLY A 171 11.99 3.24 -23.40
CA GLY A 171 13.04 3.64 -22.47
C GLY A 171 12.66 3.95 -21.02
N THR A 172 11.38 4.05 -20.63
CA THR A 172 11.02 4.50 -19.27
C THR A 172 9.71 3.97 -18.66
N ALA A 173 8.91 3.20 -19.38
CA ALA A 173 7.58 2.81 -18.94
C ALA A 173 7.58 1.95 -17.66
N ASN A 174 6.77 2.32 -16.66
CA ASN A 174 6.35 1.34 -15.67
C ASN A 174 5.80 0.11 -16.42
N LEU A 175 6.49 -1.03 -16.27
CA LEU A 175 6.18 -2.27 -16.97
C LEU A 175 4.74 -2.68 -16.74
N TRP A 176 4.17 -2.26 -15.60
CA TRP A 176 2.84 -2.44 -15.02
C TRP A 176 1.77 -1.47 -15.54
N ASP A 177 2.15 -0.47 -16.33
CA ASP A 177 1.18 0.44 -16.91
C ASP A 177 0.39 -0.26 -18.01
N ILE A 178 -0.91 -0.07 -18.00
CA ILE A 178 -1.80 -0.62 -19.01
C ILE A 178 -1.76 0.35 -20.19
N GLN A 179 -1.30 -0.12 -21.36
CA GLN A 179 -1.54 0.62 -22.60
C GLN A 179 -3.04 0.58 -22.84
N VAL A 180 -3.71 1.68 -22.48
CA VAL A 180 -5.04 1.97 -23.00
C VAL A 180 -4.76 2.56 -24.37
N ASP A 181 -5.04 1.81 -25.44
CA ASP A 181 -4.94 2.37 -26.78
C ASP A 181 -5.86 3.60 -26.85
N ASP A 182 -5.27 4.77 -27.11
CA ASP A 182 -6.01 6.02 -27.29
C ASP A 182 -6.86 6.00 -28.59
N HIS A 183 -6.78 4.91 -29.37
CA HIS A 183 -7.42 4.70 -30.65
C HIS A 183 -8.13 3.34 -30.71
N GLU A 184 -9.34 3.36 -31.29
CA GLU A 184 -10.19 2.21 -31.70
C GLU A 184 -11.09 1.65 -30.58
N HIS A 185 -12.32 2.15 -30.43
CA HIS A 185 -13.55 1.64 -31.08
C HIS A 185 -13.84 0.12 -30.96
N GLU A 186 -13.01 -0.66 -30.28
CA GLU A 186 -13.31 -2.06 -29.98
C GLU A 186 -14.03 -2.18 -28.63
N ALA A 187 -15.23 -2.78 -28.70
CA ALA A 187 -16.15 -3.10 -27.60
C ALA A 187 -16.36 -1.99 -26.55
N THR A 188 -17.32 -1.08 -26.80
CA THR A 188 -17.67 0.06 -25.93
C THR A 188 -17.81 -0.33 -24.45
N LEU A 189 -18.35 -1.52 -24.14
CA LEU A 189 -18.53 -1.98 -22.76
C LEU A 189 -17.23 -2.49 -22.12
N GLU A 190 -16.41 -3.25 -22.84
CA GLU A 190 -15.15 -3.78 -22.31
C GLU A 190 -14.15 -2.63 -22.06
N THR A 191 -14.09 -1.68 -23.00
CA THR A 191 -13.27 -0.47 -22.87
C THR A 191 -13.74 0.41 -21.71
N ILE A 192 -15.05 0.59 -21.50
CA ILE A 192 -15.58 1.34 -20.36
C ILE A 192 -15.32 0.62 -19.02
N ASP A 193 -15.51 -0.70 -18.95
CA ASP A 193 -15.20 -1.52 -17.76
C ASP A 193 -13.73 -1.35 -17.37
N LYS A 194 -12.83 -1.45 -18.37
CA LYS A 194 -11.38 -1.29 -18.19
C LYS A 194 -11.00 0.11 -17.73
N GLN A 195 -11.47 1.15 -18.41
CA GLN A 195 -11.16 2.54 -18.07
C GLN A 195 -11.68 2.92 -16.68
N THR A 196 -12.90 2.49 -16.35
CA THR A 196 -13.50 2.73 -15.04
C THR A 196 -12.73 1.98 -13.95
N THR A 197 -12.46 0.69 -14.15
CA THR A 197 -11.70 -0.12 -13.19
C THR A 197 -10.28 0.43 -12.98
N TYR A 198 -9.61 0.87 -14.05
CA TYR A 198 -8.27 1.46 -13.95
C TYR A 198 -8.27 2.77 -13.16
N ARG A 199 -9.25 3.64 -13.39
CA ARG A 199 -9.43 4.89 -12.62
C ARG A 199 -9.72 4.59 -11.16
N ASP A 200 -10.65 3.67 -10.90
CA ASP A 200 -11.03 3.29 -9.54
C ASP A 200 -9.83 2.70 -8.77
N ILE A 201 -8.96 1.94 -9.44
CA ILE A 201 -7.67 1.49 -8.88
C ILE A 201 -6.80 2.71 -8.57
N ALA A 202 -6.59 3.63 -9.51
CA ALA A 202 -5.77 4.83 -9.33
C ALA A 202 -6.26 5.75 -8.19
N ASP A 203 -7.55 5.70 -7.84
CA ASP A 203 -8.09 6.48 -6.73
C ASP A 203 -7.74 5.92 -5.35
N THR A 204 -7.24 4.68 -5.28
CA THR A 204 -6.83 4.04 -4.02
C THR A 204 -5.33 4.19 -3.75
N ASP A 205 -4.95 4.20 -2.47
CA ASP A 205 -3.53 4.28 -2.09
C ASP A 205 -2.69 3.12 -2.65
N ILE A 206 -3.18 1.88 -2.47
CA ILE A 206 -2.56 0.68 -3.02
C ILE A 206 -2.48 0.74 -4.54
N GLY A 207 -3.56 1.14 -5.21
CA GLY A 207 -3.58 1.22 -6.66
C GLY A 207 -2.59 2.24 -7.21
N ARG A 208 -2.40 3.38 -6.54
CA ARG A 208 -1.33 4.34 -6.92
C ARG A 208 0.05 3.70 -6.83
N ASN A 209 0.38 3.02 -5.73
CA ASN A 209 1.68 2.36 -5.56
C ASN A 209 1.89 1.23 -6.61
N LEU A 210 0.84 0.47 -6.91
CA LEU A 210 0.87 -0.58 -7.95
C LEU A 210 1.14 0.02 -9.34
N LEU A 211 0.42 1.09 -9.68
CA LEU A 211 0.51 1.78 -10.97
C LEU A 211 1.77 2.64 -11.13
N ALA A 212 2.51 2.91 -10.06
CA ALA A 212 3.77 3.66 -10.12
C ALA A 212 4.99 2.75 -10.18
N TYR A 213 5.08 1.74 -9.30
CA TYR A 213 6.26 0.88 -9.19
C TYR A 213 5.95 -0.58 -8.85
N GLY A 214 4.70 -1.03 -9.04
CA GLY A 214 4.35 -2.44 -8.94
C GLY A 214 4.46 -2.99 -7.52
N ARG A 215 4.12 -2.19 -6.52
CA ARG A 215 4.07 -2.60 -5.11
C ARG A 215 2.76 -2.19 -4.47
N THR A 216 2.41 -2.89 -3.41
CA THR A 216 1.18 -2.64 -2.66
C THR A 216 1.34 -1.54 -1.62
N ASP A 217 2.58 -1.32 -1.19
CA ASP A 217 2.99 -0.41 -0.14
C ASP A 217 3.83 0.77 -0.65
N PHE A 218 3.93 1.81 0.18
CA PHE A 218 4.83 2.93 -0.07
C PHE A 218 6.28 2.50 0.17
N ASP A 219 7.10 2.51 -0.87
CA ASP A 219 8.53 2.20 -0.82
C ASP A 219 9.31 3.43 -1.30
N PRO A 220 9.97 4.19 -0.39
CA PRO A 220 10.67 5.41 -0.76
C PRO A 220 11.87 5.13 -1.68
N GLU A 221 12.50 3.95 -1.61
CA GLU A 221 13.61 3.59 -2.49
C GLU A 221 13.10 3.31 -3.90
N ALA A 222 12.08 2.47 -4.03
CA ALA A 222 11.45 2.18 -5.33
C ALA A 222 10.82 3.44 -5.97
N TRP A 223 10.29 4.35 -5.14
CA TRP A 223 9.81 5.66 -5.60
C TRP A 223 10.95 6.49 -6.20
N MET A 224 12.12 6.55 -5.54
CA MET A 224 13.29 7.28 -6.04
C MET A 224 13.87 6.66 -7.32
N GLU A 225 13.97 5.34 -7.38
CA GLU A 225 14.40 4.62 -8.59
C GLU A 225 13.47 4.91 -9.77
N THR A 226 12.16 4.96 -9.50
CA THR A 226 11.17 5.31 -10.52
C THR A 226 11.28 6.77 -10.94
N ALA A 227 11.48 7.69 -10.00
CA ALA A 227 11.68 9.10 -10.28
C ALA A 227 12.92 9.33 -11.17
N ASP A 228 14.05 8.71 -10.85
CA ASP A 228 15.28 8.79 -11.63
C ASP A 228 15.08 8.26 -13.05
N ARG A 229 14.45 7.08 -13.17
CA ARG A 229 14.15 6.44 -14.46
C ARG A 229 13.33 7.33 -15.39
N ILE A 230 12.34 8.06 -14.89
CA ILE A 230 11.48 8.93 -15.72
C ILE A 230 12.08 10.34 -15.91
N GLY A 231 13.30 10.58 -15.41
CA GLY A 231 13.95 11.89 -15.45
C GLY A 231 13.28 12.93 -14.53
N PHE A 232 12.53 12.49 -13.53
CA PHE A 232 11.88 13.36 -12.56
C PHE A 232 12.91 13.92 -11.58
N LYS A 233 13.18 15.22 -11.68
CA LYS A 233 14.12 15.90 -10.78
C LYS A 233 13.51 16.07 -9.40
N VAL A 234 13.98 15.25 -8.47
CA VAL A 234 13.59 15.31 -7.06
C VAL A 234 14.49 16.30 -6.34
N GLY A 235 13.89 17.34 -5.78
CA GLY A 235 14.56 18.26 -4.86
C GLY A 235 13.74 18.39 -3.59
N LEU A 236 14.36 18.10 -2.43
CA LEU A 236 13.73 18.30 -1.13
C LEU A 236 14.26 19.57 -0.48
N HIS A 237 13.34 20.41 -0.03
CA HIS A 237 13.63 21.62 0.72
C HIS A 237 13.07 21.51 2.13
N GLN A 238 13.85 21.97 3.09
CA GLN A 238 13.34 22.15 4.44
C GLN A 238 12.55 23.46 4.50
N GLN A 239 11.27 23.36 4.87
CA GLN A 239 10.36 24.47 5.09
C GLN A 239 10.73 25.21 6.40
N GLN A 240 10.19 26.41 6.59
CA GLN A 240 10.47 27.24 7.76
C GLN A 240 10.05 26.60 9.09
N ASP A 241 9.04 25.73 9.07
CA ASP A 241 8.57 24.96 10.23
C ASP A 241 9.41 23.71 10.50
N GLY A 242 10.51 23.51 9.75
CA GLY A 242 11.37 22.34 9.83
C GLY A 242 10.87 21.12 9.05
N SER A 243 9.67 21.18 8.46
CA SER A 243 9.11 20.08 7.66
C SER A 243 9.80 19.98 6.29
N TRP A 244 9.80 18.78 5.71
CA TRP A 244 10.28 18.60 4.34
C TRP A 244 9.15 18.83 3.33
N GLY A 245 9.50 19.41 2.19
CA GLY A 245 8.61 19.52 1.03
C GLY A 245 9.40 19.40 -0.25
N PHE A 246 8.71 19.01 -1.33
CA PHE A 246 9.31 19.06 -2.65
C PHE A 246 9.44 20.49 -3.13
N GLY A 247 10.57 20.80 -3.76
CA GLY A 247 10.72 21.99 -4.58
C GLY A 247 9.76 21.89 -5.76
N TRP A 248 9.39 23.03 -6.35
CA TRP A 248 8.58 23.01 -7.57
C TRP A 248 9.29 22.12 -8.60
N PRO A 249 8.64 21.05 -9.08
CA PRO A 249 9.27 20.16 -10.04
C PRO A 249 9.47 20.91 -11.35
N CYS A 250 10.67 21.42 -11.58
CA CYS A 250 11.07 21.96 -12.86
C CYS A 250 11.29 20.77 -13.80
N THR A 251 10.33 20.52 -14.69
CA THR A 251 10.58 19.77 -15.90
C THR A 251 11.71 20.48 -16.63
N SER A 252 12.83 19.79 -16.86
CA SER A 252 13.85 20.30 -17.77
C SER A 252 13.20 20.60 -19.12
N ASP A 253 13.44 21.80 -19.62
CA ASP A 253 13.03 22.36 -20.91
C ASP A 253 12.52 21.34 -21.94
N GLY A 254 11.21 21.30 -22.13
CA GLY A 254 10.52 20.47 -23.11
C GLY A 254 9.15 20.03 -22.61
N ASP A 255 8.14 20.03 -23.48
CA ASP A 255 6.81 19.49 -23.16
C ASP A 255 6.97 17.96 -22.98
N PRO A 256 6.92 17.42 -21.76
CA PRO A 256 7.17 16.00 -21.55
C PRO A 256 6.06 15.20 -22.24
N ASP A 257 6.45 14.08 -22.85
CA ASP A 257 5.56 13.03 -23.31
C ASP A 257 4.36 12.90 -22.33
N PRO A 258 3.10 12.95 -22.81
CA PRO A 258 1.91 12.81 -21.96
C PRO A 258 1.99 11.63 -20.98
N ARG A 259 2.71 10.56 -21.33
CA ARG A 259 2.96 9.41 -20.46
C ARG A 259 3.89 9.74 -19.29
N LEU A 260 5.02 10.41 -19.53
CA LEU A 260 5.96 10.83 -18.47
C LEU A 260 5.29 11.81 -17.50
N ARG A 261 4.41 12.66 -18.02
CA ARG A 261 3.58 13.55 -17.20
C ARG A 261 2.66 12.75 -16.26
N ARG A 262 1.97 11.72 -16.77
CA ARG A 262 1.14 10.83 -15.95
C ARG A 262 1.94 10.12 -14.87
N GLU A 263 3.12 9.60 -15.18
CA GLU A 263 3.98 8.92 -14.19
C GLU A 263 4.49 9.88 -13.11
N ARG A 264 4.90 11.09 -13.50
CA ARG A 264 5.24 12.15 -12.54
C ARG A 264 4.06 12.50 -11.64
N ASP A 265 2.88 12.71 -12.23
CA ASP A 265 1.68 13.09 -11.49
C ASP A 265 1.29 11.97 -10.51
N ARG A 266 1.40 10.69 -10.90
CA ARG A 266 1.23 9.53 -9.99
C ARG A 266 2.22 9.56 -8.83
N LEU A 267 3.52 9.77 -9.11
CA LEU A 267 4.54 9.84 -8.05
C LEU A 267 4.24 10.97 -7.07
N MET A 268 3.83 12.13 -7.57
CA MET A 268 3.44 13.29 -6.75
C MET A 268 2.15 13.04 -5.97
N GLU A 269 1.16 12.37 -6.57
CA GLU A 269 -0.06 11.97 -5.87
C GLU A 269 0.22 10.99 -4.73
N ILE A 270 1.15 10.04 -4.89
CA ILE A 270 1.53 9.10 -3.82
C ILE A 270 2.06 9.82 -2.60
N VAL A 271 2.96 10.79 -2.79
CA VAL A 271 3.60 11.53 -1.69
C VAL A 271 2.70 12.61 -1.09
N ASN A 272 1.80 13.17 -1.91
CA ASN A 272 0.79 14.14 -1.47
C ASN A 272 -0.51 13.48 -1.00
N PHE A 273 -0.64 12.16 -1.12
CA PHE A 273 -1.81 11.44 -0.66
C PHE A 273 -1.97 11.73 0.84
N PRO A 274 -3.15 12.20 1.28
CA PRO A 274 -3.35 12.63 2.66
C PRO A 274 -3.23 11.42 3.59
N PHE A 275 -2.04 11.22 4.13
CA PHE A 275 -1.72 10.17 5.07
C PHE A 275 -1.84 10.76 6.48
N ASP A 276 -2.90 10.45 7.21
CA ASP A 276 -3.08 10.83 8.63
C ASP A 276 -3.02 12.35 8.91
N GLY A 277 -3.23 13.19 7.88
CA GLY A 277 -2.99 14.64 7.98
C GLY A 277 -1.52 15.03 8.14
N ASP A 278 -0.61 14.06 8.04
CA ASP A 278 0.82 14.19 8.26
C ASP A 278 1.66 13.85 7.01
N LYS A 279 2.73 14.61 6.77
CA LYS A 279 3.66 14.44 5.65
C LYS A 279 4.61 13.24 5.84
N SER A 280 4.13 12.11 6.37
CA SER A 280 4.93 10.95 6.77
C SER A 280 5.74 10.34 5.61
N ARG A 281 5.15 10.25 4.41
CA ARG A 281 5.81 9.76 3.20
C ARG A 281 6.94 10.66 2.74
N ILE A 282 6.72 11.98 2.82
CA ILE A 282 7.75 12.96 2.49
C ILE A 282 8.91 12.86 3.48
N ARG A 283 8.65 12.62 4.77
CA ARG A 283 9.71 12.37 5.76
C ARG A 283 10.47 11.08 5.46
N ALA A 284 9.77 9.97 5.22
CA ALA A 284 10.40 8.70 4.89
C ALA A 284 11.27 8.81 3.63
N LEU A 285 10.80 9.55 2.63
CA LEU A 285 11.58 9.87 1.44
C LEU A 285 12.78 10.76 1.76
N ALA A 286 12.62 11.77 2.62
CA ALA A 286 13.71 12.63 3.06
C ALA A 286 14.81 11.85 3.79
N ASP A 287 14.45 10.86 4.62
CA ASP A 287 15.42 9.99 5.28
C ASP A 287 16.21 9.15 4.29
N VAL A 288 15.54 8.55 3.30
CA VAL A 288 16.21 7.77 2.26
C VAL A 288 17.11 8.65 1.40
N ILE A 289 16.63 9.83 0.97
CA ILE A 289 17.42 10.79 0.19
C ILE A 289 18.62 11.28 0.99
N ARG A 290 18.46 11.63 2.27
CA ARG A 290 19.57 12.06 3.12
C ARG A 290 20.67 10.99 3.21
N LEU A 291 20.29 9.72 3.25
CA LEU A 291 21.23 8.60 3.37
C LEU A 291 21.89 8.21 2.05
N ARG A 292 21.14 8.23 0.94
CA ARG A 292 21.58 7.66 -0.35
C ARG A 292 21.85 8.69 -1.44
N TRP A 293 21.20 9.85 -1.38
CA TRP A 293 21.30 10.93 -2.37
C TRP A 293 21.36 12.33 -1.72
N PRO A 294 22.32 12.59 -0.80
CA PRO A 294 22.36 13.83 -0.03
C PRO A 294 22.48 15.10 -0.91
N GLN A 295 22.96 14.97 -2.15
CA GLN A 295 23.03 16.06 -3.12
C GLN A 295 21.66 16.62 -3.55
N LEU A 296 20.57 15.89 -3.30
CA LEU A 296 19.20 16.31 -3.63
C LEU A 296 18.53 17.09 -2.48
N MET A 297 19.25 17.29 -1.37
CA MET A 297 18.80 18.04 -0.20
C MET A 297 19.26 19.49 -0.30
N TYR A 298 18.32 20.42 -0.22
CA TYR A 298 18.60 21.85 -0.24
C TYR A 298 18.23 22.47 1.10
N SER A 299 19.22 23.09 1.76
CA SER A 299 18.96 24.00 2.87
C SER A 299 18.27 25.27 2.33
N ASN A 300 17.30 25.78 3.07
CA ASN A 300 16.52 26.96 2.72
C ASN A 300 17.44 28.15 2.34
N PRO A 301 17.37 28.73 1.13
CA PRO A 301 18.23 29.85 0.73
C PRO A 301 17.73 31.21 1.25
N LEU A 302 17.05 31.24 2.40
CA LEU A 302 16.66 32.47 3.09
C LEU A 302 17.44 32.62 4.39
N ALA A 303 18.77 32.72 4.29
CA ALA A 303 19.43 33.72 5.12
C ALA A 303 19.03 35.09 4.53
N PRO A 304 18.49 36.03 5.31
CA PRO A 304 18.10 37.33 4.78
C PRO A 304 19.30 37.98 4.10
N ALA A 305 19.09 38.49 2.90
CA ALA A 305 20.07 39.23 2.11
C ALA A 305 20.36 40.62 2.71
N GLU A 306 20.73 40.69 3.99
CA GLU A 306 21.08 41.94 4.69
C GLU A 306 22.59 42.09 4.99
N GLU A 307 23.45 41.17 4.56
CA GLU A 307 24.92 41.30 4.72
C GLU A 307 25.70 41.34 3.39
N MET A 308 25.09 41.85 2.32
CA MET A 308 25.80 42.16 1.06
C MET A 308 25.69 43.63 0.62
N GLU A 309 25.26 44.52 1.53
CA GLU A 309 25.35 45.98 1.34
C GLU A 309 26.28 46.67 2.36
N ALA A 310 27.16 45.90 3.00
CA ALA A 310 28.24 46.44 3.85
C ALA A 310 29.54 45.63 3.74
N ALA A 311 30.16 45.65 2.55
CA ALA A 311 31.60 45.45 2.36
C ALA A 311 32.06 46.06 1.03
#